data_AF-A0A7Y6AEV1-F1
#
_entry.id   AF-A0A7Y6AEV1-F1
#
_cell.length_a   1.000
_cell.length_b   1.000
_cell.length_c   1.000
_cell.angle_alpha   90.00
_cell.angle_beta   90.00
_cell.angle_gamma   90.00
#
_symmetry.space_group_name_H-M   'P 1'
#
loop_
_entity.id
_entity.type
_entity.pdbx_description
1 polymer ?
#
loop_
_entity_poly.entity_id
_entity_poly.type
_entity_poly.pdbx_seq_one_letter_code
_entity_poly.pdbx_strand_id
1 'polypeptide(L)'
;MTEGPGNALRRSAVIRFRFELRPLTEVEPWSDTPVNWFALTEGRYAIDVGGTQVLHWVDYYVARLWEDVLTLLPSAMEPVPDDLTVLLAHEPPDGWLSACSDADQDAITAALWCGGHVLDLSYLTEPPRLRFWRTTDANGDLTTIAGARPVTVSTDEFVAAVGDLHDELMDAMRDRIAESAAADHRDRAARVRRAQADRPVTDWASVRRGAGTLLATRSAQ
;
A
#
# COMPACT_ATOMS: atom_id res chain seq x y z
N MET A 1 -21.46 21.99 36.23
CA MET A 1 -21.64 21.63 34.81
C MET A 1 -20.27 21.50 34.21
N THR A 2 -19.79 20.27 34.19
CA THR A 2 -18.47 19.86 33.69
C THR A 2 -18.58 19.62 32.19
N GLU A 3 -17.81 20.38 31.41
CA GLU A 3 -17.61 20.11 29.99
C GLU A 3 -16.94 18.73 29.83
N GLY A 4 -17.57 17.85 29.06
CA GLY A 4 -17.05 16.52 28.78
C GLY A 4 -15.87 16.56 27.80
N PRO A 5 -14.84 15.70 27.95
CA PRO A 5 -13.73 15.61 27.02
C PRO A 5 -14.18 14.73 25.84
N GLY A 6 -14.92 15.32 24.90
CA GLY A 6 -15.62 14.52 23.89
C GLY A 6 -15.84 15.23 22.56
N ASN A 7 -14.93 16.12 22.13
CA ASN A 7 -14.85 16.49 20.71
C ASN A 7 -13.57 17.27 20.38
N ALA A 8 -12.40 16.74 20.75
CA ALA A 8 -11.20 17.14 20.02
C ALA A 8 -11.40 16.59 18.60
N LEU A 9 -11.80 17.46 17.66
CA LEU A 9 -11.77 17.17 16.23
C LEU A 9 -10.45 16.44 15.96
N ARG A 10 -10.52 15.13 15.74
CA ARG A 10 -9.38 14.39 15.20
C ARG A 10 -9.18 15.00 13.83
N ARG A 11 -8.23 15.93 13.71
CA ARG A 11 -7.71 16.31 12.41
C ARG A 11 -7.23 15.01 11.79
N SER A 12 -7.87 14.60 10.70
CA SER A 12 -7.41 13.47 9.91
C SER A 12 -5.92 13.69 9.64
N ALA A 13 -5.12 12.66 9.88
CA ALA A 13 -3.71 12.72 9.56
C ALA A 13 -3.55 12.91 8.04
N VAL A 14 -2.42 13.52 7.65
CA VAL A 14 -2.01 13.67 6.25
C VAL A 14 -1.04 12.53 5.92
N ILE A 15 -1.18 11.92 4.74
CA ILE A 15 -0.21 10.96 4.20
C ILE A 15 0.57 11.60 3.05
N ARG A 16 1.86 11.31 2.98
CA ARG A 16 2.73 11.72 1.86
C ARG A 16 3.71 10.61 1.50
N PHE A 17 3.79 10.31 0.21
CA PHE A 17 4.90 9.56 -0.37
C PHE A 17 5.96 10.57 -0.78
N ARG A 18 7.19 10.40 -0.31
CA ARG A 18 8.30 11.32 -0.62
C ARG A 18 9.32 10.56 -1.42
N PHE A 19 9.87 11.17 -2.46
CA PHE A 19 10.95 10.57 -3.21
C PHE A 19 11.92 11.62 -3.73
N GLU A 20 13.13 11.16 -4.02
CA GLU A 20 14.15 11.92 -4.72
C GLU A 20 14.80 10.98 -5.73
N LEU A 21 14.83 11.39 -7.00
CA LEU A 21 15.52 10.62 -8.04
C LEU A 21 17.01 10.98 -8.07
N ARG A 22 17.86 9.96 -8.19
CA ARG A 22 19.29 10.13 -8.41
C ARG A 22 19.53 10.99 -9.67
N PRO A 23 20.52 11.90 -9.67
CA PRO A 23 20.87 12.66 -10.87
C PRO A 23 21.13 11.74 -12.07
N LEU A 24 20.67 12.11 -13.26
CA LEU A 24 20.77 11.24 -14.44
C LEU A 24 22.23 10.88 -14.79
N THR A 25 23.18 11.75 -14.50
CA THR A 25 24.62 11.53 -14.69
C THR A 25 25.21 10.46 -13.78
N GLU A 26 24.49 10.07 -12.72
CA GLU A 26 24.90 9.09 -11.73
C GLU A 26 24.10 7.77 -11.83
N VAL A 27 23.16 7.68 -12.78
CA VAL A 27 22.40 6.46 -13.05
C VAL A 27 23.25 5.54 -13.92
N GLU A 28 23.60 4.38 -13.39
CA GLU A 28 24.40 3.39 -14.13
C GLU A 28 23.51 2.62 -15.14
N PRO A 29 23.90 2.54 -16.42
CA PRO A 29 23.23 1.66 -17.36
C PRO A 29 23.41 0.19 -16.94
N TRP A 30 22.33 -0.58 -16.93
CA TRP A 30 22.41 -2.02 -16.67
C TRP A 30 23.09 -2.82 -17.80
N SER A 31 23.26 -2.23 -18.99
CA SER A 31 23.94 -2.82 -20.15
C SER A 31 24.29 -1.75 -21.19
N ASP A 32 24.85 -2.17 -22.33
CA ASP A 32 25.14 -1.31 -23.51
C ASP A 32 23.87 -0.77 -24.21
N THR A 33 22.67 -1.09 -23.71
CA THR A 33 21.40 -0.58 -24.24
C THR A 33 20.98 0.73 -23.58
N PRO A 34 20.12 1.55 -24.22
CA PRO A 34 19.56 2.74 -23.58
C PRO A 34 18.95 2.39 -22.23
N VAL A 35 19.18 3.24 -21.22
CA VAL A 35 18.67 3.06 -19.86
C VAL A 35 17.16 2.85 -19.92
N ASN A 36 16.69 1.69 -19.42
CA ASN A 36 15.27 1.38 -19.42
C ASN A 36 14.52 2.28 -18.42
N TRP A 37 13.20 2.38 -18.59
CA TRP A 37 12.35 3.26 -17.79
C TRP A 37 12.51 3.06 -16.27
N PHE A 38 12.71 1.82 -15.83
CA PHE A 38 12.83 1.49 -14.41
C PHE A 38 14.14 2.01 -13.81
N ALA A 39 15.27 1.82 -14.50
CA ALA A 39 16.58 2.31 -14.07
C ALA A 39 16.62 3.85 -13.94
N LEU A 40 15.88 4.58 -14.79
CA LEU A 40 15.75 6.04 -14.70
C LEU A 40 15.08 6.54 -13.40
N THR A 41 14.43 5.63 -12.66
CA THR A 41 13.79 5.93 -11.36
C THR A 41 14.66 5.55 -10.16
N GLU A 42 15.94 5.21 -10.36
CA GLU A 42 16.87 5.02 -9.26
C GLU A 42 16.90 6.28 -8.37
N GLY A 43 16.83 6.09 -7.05
CA GLY A 43 16.71 7.18 -6.10
C GLY A 43 16.48 6.68 -4.69
N ARG A 44 15.72 7.45 -3.94
CA ARG A 44 15.29 7.12 -2.59
C ARG A 44 13.87 7.55 -2.32
N TYR A 45 13.19 6.91 -1.38
CA TYR A 45 11.83 7.29 -0.98
C TYR A 45 11.55 7.02 0.49
N ALA A 46 10.49 7.65 1.01
CA ALA A 46 9.96 7.49 2.37
C ALA A 46 8.44 7.65 2.37
N ILE A 47 7.78 7.21 3.44
CA ILE A 47 6.32 7.39 3.64
C ILE A 47 6.09 8.06 4.99
N ASP A 48 5.45 9.23 4.97
CA ASP A 48 5.09 10.00 6.14
C ASP A 48 3.56 9.95 6.34
N VAL A 49 3.10 9.62 7.55
CA VAL A 49 1.67 9.62 7.92
C VAL A 49 1.49 10.32 9.26
N GLY A 50 0.66 11.37 9.30
CA GLY A 50 0.36 12.10 10.53
C GLY A 50 1.59 12.73 11.19
N GLY A 51 2.61 13.07 10.40
CA GLY A 51 3.89 13.59 10.89
C GLY A 51 4.85 12.53 11.43
N THR A 52 4.51 11.24 11.31
CA THR A 52 5.40 10.12 11.63
C THR A 52 5.85 9.44 10.34
N GLN A 53 7.15 9.19 10.22
CA GLN A 53 7.70 8.44 9.11
C GLN A 53 7.47 6.93 9.36
N VAL A 54 6.48 6.36 8.66
CA VAL A 54 6.13 4.93 8.79
C VAL A 54 7.04 4.03 7.94
N LEU A 55 7.68 4.62 6.92
CA LEU A 55 8.80 4.02 6.19
C LEU A 55 9.92 5.07 6.11
N HIS A 56 11.07 4.74 6.71
CA HIS A 56 12.26 5.57 6.64
C HIS A 56 12.81 5.68 5.21
N TRP A 57 13.63 6.70 4.96
CA TRP A 57 14.31 6.84 3.68
C TRP A 57 15.09 5.58 3.34
N VAL A 58 14.78 5.00 2.18
CA VAL A 58 15.47 3.83 1.62
C VAL A 58 15.92 4.15 0.21
N ASP A 59 17.14 3.71 -0.14
CA ASP A 59 17.69 3.83 -1.49
C ASP A 59 17.23 2.64 -2.34
N TYR A 60 16.35 2.90 -3.31
CA TYR A 60 15.81 1.91 -4.24
C TYR A 60 15.12 2.60 -5.44
N TYR A 61 14.68 1.83 -6.42
CA TYR A 61 13.90 2.34 -7.55
C TYR A 61 12.52 2.85 -7.10
N VAL A 62 12.25 4.13 -7.32
CA VAL A 62 10.96 4.77 -6.96
C VAL A 62 9.81 4.16 -7.75
N ALA A 63 10.07 3.68 -8.97
CA ALA A 63 9.12 2.90 -9.75
C ALA A 63 8.57 1.70 -8.98
N ARG A 64 9.38 1.02 -8.16
CA ARG A 64 8.95 -0.17 -7.44
C ARG A 64 7.89 0.19 -6.41
N LEU A 65 8.17 1.19 -5.56
CA LEU A 65 7.20 1.72 -4.61
C LEU A 65 5.90 2.11 -5.33
N TRP A 66 6.02 2.86 -6.44
CA TRP A 66 4.85 3.30 -7.19
C TRP A 66 4.01 2.12 -7.72
N GLU A 67 4.64 1.10 -8.32
CA GLU A 67 3.94 -0.10 -8.80
C GLU A 67 3.28 -0.88 -7.65
N ASP A 68 3.94 -1.00 -6.50
CA ASP A 68 3.41 -1.71 -5.34
C ASP A 68 2.24 -0.96 -4.70
N VAL A 69 2.31 0.38 -4.61
CA VAL A 69 1.20 1.23 -4.16
C VAL A 69 0.00 1.10 -5.10
N LEU A 70 0.21 1.10 -6.42
CA LEU A 70 -0.88 0.89 -7.38
C LEU A 70 -1.47 -0.52 -7.30
N THR A 71 -0.65 -1.53 -7.00
CA THR A 71 -1.12 -2.92 -6.82
C THR A 71 -1.94 -3.08 -5.54
N LEU A 72 -1.55 -2.38 -4.47
CA LEU A 72 -2.25 -2.35 -3.19
C LEU A 72 -3.57 -1.57 -3.24
N LEU A 73 -3.64 -0.53 -4.08
CA LEU A 73 -4.73 0.45 -4.08
C LEU A 73 -6.14 -0.16 -4.15
N PRO A 74 -6.45 -1.13 -5.03
CA PRO A 74 -7.80 -1.70 -5.12
C PRO A 74 -8.26 -2.34 -3.80
N SER A 75 -7.40 -3.16 -3.17
CA SER A 75 -7.67 -3.80 -1.88
C SER A 75 -7.80 -2.76 -0.77
N ALA A 76 -6.90 -1.77 -0.73
CA ALA A 76 -6.94 -0.71 0.27
C ALA A 76 -8.23 0.14 0.20
N MET A 77 -8.86 0.22 -0.97
CA MET A 77 -10.07 1.01 -1.24
C MET A 77 -11.38 0.23 -1.13
N GLU A 78 -11.33 -1.09 -1.06
CA GLU A 78 -12.49 -1.91 -0.76
C GLU A 78 -12.89 -1.69 0.71
N PRO A 79 -14.15 -1.27 1.00
CA PRO A 79 -14.62 -1.13 2.38
C PRO A 79 -14.59 -2.48 3.10
N VAL A 80 -13.80 -2.57 4.17
CA VAL A 80 -13.67 -3.77 4.98
C VAL A 80 -14.78 -3.81 6.01
N PRO A 81 -15.55 -4.91 6.11
CA PRO A 81 -16.53 -5.09 7.18
C PRO A 81 -15.88 -5.01 8.57
N ASP A 82 -16.55 -4.35 9.52
CA ASP A 82 -16.04 -4.12 10.88
C ASP A 82 -15.55 -5.40 11.55
N ASP A 83 -16.27 -6.52 11.37
CA ASP A 83 -15.94 -7.82 11.95
C ASP A 83 -14.62 -8.43 11.43
N LEU A 84 -14.11 -7.95 10.30
CA LEU A 84 -12.86 -8.40 9.68
C LEU A 84 -11.69 -7.44 9.93
N THR A 85 -11.94 -6.24 10.47
CA THR A 85 -10.86 -5.27 10.78
C THR A 85 -9.86 -5.84 11.79
N VAL A 86 -10.33 -6.67 12.74
CA VAL A 86 -9.47 -7.36 13.72
C VAL A 86 -8.45 -8.28 13.03
N LEU A 87 -8.82 -8.89 11.91
CA LEU A 87 -7.93 -9.76 11.15
C LEU A 87 -6.78 -8.98 10.54
N LEU A 88 -7.05 -7.78 10.00
CA LEU A 88 -6.05 -6.90 9.40
C LEU A 88 -5.21 -6.13 10.43
N ALA A 89 -5.81 -5.77 11.57
CA ALA A 89 -5.14 -5.10 12.67
C ALA A 89 -4.13 -6.01 13.38
N HIS A 90 -4.24 -7.33 13.20
CA HIS A 90 -3.29 -8.27 13.73
C HIS A 90 -2.18 -8.54 12.72
N GLU A 91 -0.95 -8.66 13.23
CA GLU A 91 0.12 -9.21 12.44
C GLU A 91 -0.16 -10.71 12.23
N PRO A 92 -0.36 -11.15 10.97
CA PRO A 92 -0.39 -12.56 10.65
C PRO A 92 1.00 -13.10 10.93
N PRO A 93 1.17 -14.17 11.73
CA PRO A 93 2.43 -14.89 11.79
C PRO A 93 2.94 -15.18 10.38
N ASP A 94 4.27 -15.14 10.24
CA ASP A 94 4.91 -15.54 9.00
C ASP A 94 4.39 -16.92 8.57
N GLY A 95 3.88 -16.99 7.34
CA GLY A 95 3.39 -18.24 6.77
C GLY A 95 1.94 -18.59 7.07
N TRP A 96 1.01 -17.64 7.27
CA TRP A 96 -0.44 -17.97 7.24
C TRP A 96 -0.83 -18.81 6.02
N LEU A 97 -0.34 -18.46 4.83
CA LEU A 97 -0.57 -19.26 3.63
C LEU A 97 0.09 -20.65 3.74
N SER A 98 1.31 -20.73 4.32
CA SER A 98 2.04 -21.97 4.53
C SER A 98 1.44 -22.86 5.63
N ALA A 99 0.66 -22.29 6.55
CA ALA A 99 -0.01 -22.96 7.64
C ALA A 99 -1.42 -23.45 7.26
N CYS A 100 -1.97 -22.94 6.15
CA CYS A 100 -3.21 -23.46 5.59
C CYS A 100 -2.94 -24.83 4.96
N SER A 101 -3.78 -25.81 5.30
CA SER A 101 -3.87 -27.04 4.51
C SER A 101 -4.43 -26.70 3.13
N ASP A 102 -3.96 -27.38 2.07
CA ASP A 102 -4.55 -27.29 0.73
C ASP A 102 -6.05 -27.62 0.71
N ALA A 103 -6.56 -28.32 1.73
CA ALA A 103 -7.97 -28.63 1.88
C ALA A 103 -8.81 -27.47 2.44
N ASP A 104 -8.19 -26.44 3.04
CA ASP A 104 -8.88 -25.32 3.69
C ASP A 104 -8.97 -24.10 2.75
N GLN A 105 -9.72 -24.25 1.67
CA GLN A 105 -9.86 -23.22 0.62
C GLN A 105 -10.32 -21.86 1.17
N ASP A 106 -11.22 -21.83 2.16
CA ASP A 106 -11.66 -20.57 2.79
C ASP A 106 -10.52 -19.91 3.56
N ALA A 107 -9.67 -20.67 4.27
CA ALA A 107 -8.51 -20.13 4.99
C ALA A 107 -7.45 -19.58 4.04
N ILE A 108 -7.18 -20.28 2.94
CA ILE A 108 -6.34 -19.79 1.84
C ILE A 108 -6.91 -18.49 1.28
N THR A 109 -8.22 -18.44 1.03
CA THR A 109 -8.91 -17.24 0.52
C THR A 109 -8.75 -16.05 1.48
N ALA A 110 -8.97 -16.26 2.78
CA ALA A 110 -8.78 -15.21 3.78
C ALA A 110 -7.31 -14.78 3.90
N ALA A 111 -6.35 -15.70 3.81
CA ALA A 111 -4.93 -15.40 3.87
C ALA A 111 -4.46 -14.58 2.64
N LEU A 112 -4.89 -14.97 1.43
CA LEU A 112 -4.62 -14.22 0.20
C LEU A 112 -5.26 -12.83 0.23
N TRP A 113 -6.51 -12.73 0.68
CA TRP A 113 -7.19 -11.45 0.88
C TRP A 113 -6.40 -10.55 1.84
N CYS A 114 -5.99 -11.06 3.01
CA CYS A 114 -5.15 -10.32 3.95
C CYS A 114 -3.81 -9.87 3.33
N GLY A 115 -3.20 -10.72 2.51
CA GLY A 115 -1.97 -10.40 1.78
C GLY A 115 -2.14 -9.23 0.81
N GLY A 116 -3.31 -9.12 0.18
CA GLY A 116 -3.65 -8.01 -0.71
C GLY A 116 -3.70 -6.63 -0.04
N HIS A 117 -3.77 -6.58 1.29
CA HIS A 117 -3.74 -5.34 2.08
C HIS A 117 -2.34 -4.94 2.55
N VAL A 118 -1.28 -5.68 2.19
CA VAL A 118 0.11 -5.40 2.57
C VAL A 118 0.83 -4.67 1.44
N LEU A 119 1.53 -3.57 1.76
CA LEU A 119 2.46 -2.95 0.82
C LEU A 119 3.69 -3.85 0.66
N ASP A 120 3.94 -4.35 -0.56
CA ASP A 120 5.11 -5.19 -0.83
C ASP A 120 6.39 -4.34 -0.73
N LEU A 121 7.21 -4.67 0.27
CA LEU A 121 8.52 -4.08 0.51
C LEU A 121 9.59 -5.17 0.63
N SER A 122 9.31 -6.39 0.18
CA SER A 122 10.15 -7.59 0.37
C SER A 122 11.55 -7.50 -0.27
N TYR A 123 11.74 -6.53 -1.18
CA TYR A 123 13.01 -6.22 -1.82
C TYR A 123 13.94 -5.32 -0.99
N LEU A 124 13.47 -4.82 0.17
CA LEU A 124 14.29 -4.05 1.11
C LEU A 124 14.89 -4.98 2.18
N THR A 125 15.97 -4.53 2.82
CA THR A 125 16.50 -5.17 4.03
C THR A 125 15.65 -4.76 5.23
N GLU A 126 15.05 -5.73 5.93
CA GLU A 126 14.24 -5.52 7.14
C GLU A 126 13.13 -4.45 6.99
N PRO A 127 12.24 -4.56 5.97
CA PRO A 127 11.20 -3.57 5.75
C PRO A 127 10.16 -3.55 6.88
N PRO A 128 9.56 -2.38 7.20
CA PRO A 128 8.35 -2.37 8.00
C PRO A 128 7.22 -3.07 7.24
N ARG A 129 6.37 -3.81 7.96
CA ARG A 129 5.13 -4.32 7.38
C ARG A 129 4.05 -3.26 7.49
N LEU A 130 3.68 -2.67 6.35
CA LEU A 130 2.62 -1.68 6.27
C LEU A 130 1.37 -2.30 5.67
N ARG A 131 0.23 -2.15 6.36
CA ARG A 131 -1.10 -2.56 5.88
C ARG A 131 -2.02 -1.39 5.69
N PHE A 132 -2.89 -1.51 4.70
CA PHE A 132 -3.84 -0.46 4.33
C PHE A 132 -5.23 -1.04 4.17
N TRP A 133 -6.22 -0.47 4.84
CA TRP A 133 -7.62 -0.83 4.63
C TRP A 133 -8.55 0.34 4.88
N ARG A 134 -9.71 0.30 4.23
CA ARG A 134 -10.76 1.30 4.35
C ARG A 134 -11.88 0.80 5.25
N THR A 135 -12.40 1.69 6.08
CA THR A 135 -13.63 1.47 6.86
C THR A 135 -14.60 2.61 6.58
N THR A 136 -15.88 2.28 6.42
CA THR A 136 -16.96 3.25 6.23
C THR A 136 -17.98 3.07 7.35
N ASP A 137 -17.93 3.92 8.36
CA ASP A 137 -18.80 3.84 9.54
C ASP A 137 -19.32 5.24 9.95
N ALA A 138 -19.88 5.34 11.15
CA ALA A 138 -20.35 6.62 11.70
C ALA A 138 -19.21 7.65 11.92
N ASN A 139 -17.95 7.20 11.99
CA ASN A 139 -16.76 8.04 12.11
C ASN A 139 -16.25 8.55 10.75
N GLY A 140 -16.84 8.08 9.65
CA GLY A 140 -16.59 8.56 8.29
C GLY A 140 -15.97 7.51 7.38
N ASP A 141 -15.40 8.01 6.29
CA ASP A 141 -14.71 7.21 5.28
C ASP A 141 -13.19 7.35 5.48
N LEU A 142 -12.62 6.35 6.15
CA LEU A 142 -11.25 6.40 6.66
C LEU A 142 -10.42 5.26 6.10
N THR A 143 -9.16 5.57 5.78
CA THR A 143 -8.14 4.57 5.47
C THR A 143 -7.19 4.47 6.66
N THR A 144 -7.05 3.25 7.18
CA THR A 144 -6.07 2.93 8.23
C THR A 144 -4.77 2.47 7.58
N ILE A 145 -3.66 3.06 8.00
CA ILE A 145 -2.31 2.61 7.71
C ILE A 145 -1.74 2.00 8.99
N ALA A 146 -1.58 0.69 9.03
CA ALA A 146 -1.03 -0.03 10.17
C ALA A 146 0.43 -0.44 9.92
N GLY A 147 1.31 0.04 10.79
CA GLY A 147 2.66 -0.48 11.01
C GLY A 147 2.88 -0.69 12.51
N ALA A 148 3.98 -0.16 13.06
CA ALA A 148 4.23 -0.20 14.51
C ALA A 148 3.13 0.48 15.34
N ARG A 149 2.47 1.50 14.78
CA ARG A 149 1.29 2.15 15.35
C ARG A 149 0.30 2.46 14.23
N PRO A 150 -0.97 2.04 14.33
CA PRO A 150 -1.99 2.39 13.35
C PRO A 150 -2.28 3.89 13.34
N VAL A 151 -2.38 4.46 12.14
CA VAL A 151 -2.79 5.85 11.90
C VAL A 151 -3.93 5.86 10.89
N THR A 152 -4.90 6.75 11.07
CA THR A 152 -6.05 6.91 10.17
C THR A 152 -5.98 8.24 9.44
N VAL A 153 -6.23 8.19 8.13
CA VAL A 153 -6.39 9.35 7.25
C VAL A 153 -7.77 9.27 6.60
N SER A 154 -8.28 10.36 6.03
CA SER A 154 -9.49 10.25 5.20
C SER A 154 -9.18 9.47 3.93
N THR A 155 -10.13 8.70 3.41
CA THR A 155 -9.90 7.93 2.18
C THR A 155 -9.58 8.83 0.99
N ASP A 156 -10.21 10.00 0.89
CA ASP A 156 -9.90 11.00 -0.15
C ASP A 156 -8.44 11.48 -0.06
N GLU A 157 -7.94 11.74 1.16
CA GLU A 157 -6.53 12.13 1.39
C GLU A 157 -5.56 11.02 0.93
N PHE A 158 -5.88 9.76 1.22
CA PHE A 158 -5.05 8.64 0.75
C PHE A 158 -5.04 8.54 -0.77
N VAL A 159 -6.21 8.64 -1.41
CA VAL A 159 -6.32 8.60 -2.88
C VAL A 159 -5.59 9.78 -3.51
N ALA A 160 -5.70 10.98 -2.92
CA ALA A 160 -4.98 12.16 -3.37
C ALA A 160 -3.46 11.96 -3.28
N ALA A 161 -2.94 11.46 -2.16
CA ALA A 161 -1.51 11.20 -2.00
C ALA A 161 -0.97 10.15 -2.99
N VAL A 162 -1.75 9.13 -3.35
CA VAL A 162 -1.38 8.18 -4.41
C VAL A 162 -1.38 8.85 -5.79
N GLY A 163 -2.32 9.77 -6.03
CA GLY A 163 -2.34 10.63 -7.22
C GLY A 163 -1.10 11.52 -7.30
N ASP A 164 -0.77 12.21 -6.22
CA ASP A 164 0.41 13.08 -6.12
C ASP A 164 1.70 12.30 -6.40
N LEU A 165 1.88 11.12 -5.78
CA LEU A 165 3.02 10.23 -6.07
C LEU A 165 3.11 9.89 -7.56
N HIS A 166 1.98 9.57 -8.19
CA HIS A 166 1.93 9.24 -9.59
C HIS A 166 2.31 10.44 -10.46
N ASP A 167 1.67 11.59 -10.26
CA ASP A 167 1.85 12.77 -11.08
C ASP A 167 3.28 13.31 -10.95
N GLU A 168 3.81 13.41 -9.73
CA GLU A 168 5.19 13.82 -9.48
C GLU A 168 6.22 12.87 -10.14
N LEU A 169 6.02 11.55 -10.03
CA LEU A 169 6.91 10.58 -10.67
C LEU A 169 6.82 10.66 -12.19
N MET A 170 5.62 10.77 -12.76
CA MET A 170 5.44 10.86 -14.20
C MET A 170 6.02 12.16 -14.76
N ASP A 171 5.86 13.28 -14.06
CA ASP A 171 6.47 14.56 -14.43
C ASP A 171 7.99 14.49 -14.37
N ALA A 172 8.57 13.97 -13.28
CA ALA A 172 10.01 13.79 -13.14
C ALA A 172 10.59 12.84 -14.22
N MET A 173 9.82 11.84 -14.64
CA MET A 173 10.21 10.91 -15.69
C MET A 173 10.13 11.51 -17.08
N ARG A 174 9.17 12.42 -17.34
CA ARG A 174 9.00 13.08 -18.66
C ARG A 174 10.30 13.73 -19.14
N ASP A 175 11.04 14.35 -18.22
CA ASP A 175 12.31 15.02 -18.52
C ASP A 175 13.49 14.06 -18.77
N ARG A 176 13.38 12.82 -18.28
CA ARG A 176 14.45 11.81 -18.29
C ARG A 176 14.37 10.82 -19.45
N ILE A 177 13.24 10.78 -20.14
CA ILE A 177 12.93 9.72 -21.10
C ILE A 177 13.65 9.95 -22.44
N ALA A 178 14.48 8.97 -22.81
CA ALA A 178 14.87 8.75 -24.20
C ALA A 178 13.70 8.14 -25.00
N GLU A 179 13.69 8.33 -26.33
CA GLU A 179 12.59 7.90 -27.20
C GLU A 179 12.15 6.43 -27.00
N SER A 180 13.09 5.52 -26.73
CA SER A 180 12.83 4.11 -26.46
C SER A 180 12.02 3.84 -25.18
N ALA A 181 12.07 4.72 -24.18
CA ALA A 181 11.32 4.59 -22.93
C ALA A 181 9.96 5.36 -22.98
N ALA A 182 9.68 6.10 -24.05
CA ALA A 182 8.49 6.94 -24.15
C ALA A 182 7.17 6.14 -24.29
N ALA A 183 7.22 4.99 -24.97
CA ALA A 183 6.05 4.11 -25.07
C ALA A 183 5.70 3.51 -23.70
N ASP A 184 6.72 3.08 -22.97
CA ASP A 184 6.59 2.49 -21.63
C ASP A 184 6.05 3.49 -20.61
N HIS A 185 6.54 4.74 -20.68
CA HIS A 185 6.02 5.84 -19.88
C HIS A 185 4.54 6.14 -20.17
N ARG A 186 4.11 6.14 -21.43
CA ARG A 186 2.69 6.37 -21.78
C ARG A 186 1.77 5.28 -21.24
N ASP A 187 2.16 4.00 -21.30
CA ASP A 187 1.37 2.93 -20.65
C ASP A 187 1.27 3.16 -19.14
N ARG A 188 2.40 3.47 -18.50
CA ARG A 188 2.46 3.71 -17.05
C ARG A 188 1.64 4.91 -16.60
N ALA A 189 1.65 6.01 -17.34
CA ALA A 189 0.83 7.19 -17.10
C ALA A 189 -0.70 6.91 -17.15
N ALA A 190 -1.10 5.77 -17.70
CA ALA A 190 -2.50 5.34 -17.70
C ALA A 190 -2.86 4.39 -16.53
N ARG A 191 -1.88 3.89 -15.76
CA ARG A 191 -2.10 2.85 -14.74
C ARG A 191 -2.82 3.35 -13.49
N VAL A 192 -2.57 4.57 -13.00
CA VAL A 192 -3.21 5.07 -11.78
C VAL A 192 -4.74 5.10 -11.90
N ARG A 193 -5.24 5.54 -13.06
CA ARG A 193 -6.68 5.58 -13.33
C ARG A 193 -7.29 4.18 -13.35
N ARG A 194 -6.57 3.19 -13.86
CA ARG A 194 -7.02 1.78 -13.84
C ARG A 194 -7.09 1.25 -12.42
N ALA A 195 -6.04 1.46 -11.62
CA ALA A 195 -6.00 1.02 -10.22
C ALA A 195 -7.09 1.71 -9.36
N GLN A 196 -7.31 3.02 -9.56
CA GLN A 196 -8.36 3.77 -8.87
C GLN A 196 -9.78 3.36 -9.28
N ALA A 197 -9.96 2.87 -10.51
CA ALA A 197 -11.24 2.39 -11.01
C ALA A 197 -11.51 0.92 -10.68
N ASP A 198 -10.47 0.16 -10.34
CA ASP A 198 -10.61 -1.25 -10.00
C ASP A 198 -11.37 -1.42 -8.67
N ARG A 199 -12.32 -2.34 -8.68
CA ARG A 199 -13.21 -2.63 -7.56
C ARG A 199 -13.22 -4.14 -7.39
N PRO A 200 -12.40 -4.69 -6.48
CA PRO A 200 -12.42 -6.10 -6.17
C PRO A 200 -13.85 -6.54 -5.79
N VAL A 201 -14.22 -7.76 -6.20
CA VAL A 201 -15.46 -8.40 -5.78
C VAL A 201 -15.10 -9.49 -4.79
N THR A 202 -14.97 -9.11 -3.51
CA THR A 202 -14.58 -10.05 -2.46
C THR A 202 -15.76 -10.91 -2.03
N ASP A 203 -15.55 -12.23 -1.99
CA ASP A 203 -16.49 -13.16 -1.33
C ASP A 203 -16.31 -13.06 0.19
N TRP A 204 -17.00 -12.08 0.78
CA TRP A 204 -16.96 -11.85 2.23
C TRP A 204 -17.42 -13.06 3.05
N ALA A 205 -18.24 -13.95 2.50
CA ALA A 205 -18.66 -15.15 3.23
C ALA A 205 -17.51 -16.15 3.32
N SER A 206 -16.76 -16.35 2.23
CA SER A 206 -15.54 -17.17 2.23
C SER A 206 -14.46 -16.57 3.13
N VAL A 207 -14.20 -15.26 3.02
CA VAL A 207 -13.22 -14.56 3.87
C VAL A 207 -13.57 -14.72 5.35
N ARG A 208 -14.85 -14.56 5.75
CA ARG A 208 -15.28 -14.76 7.15
C ARG A 208 -15.05 -16.18 7.66
N ARG A 209 -15.39 -17.20 6.86
CA ARG A 209 -15.16 -18.61 7.24
C ARG A 209 -13.67 -18.87 7.41
N GLY A 210 -12.84 -18.39 6.49
CA GLY A 210 -11.39 -18.52 6.57
C GLY A 210 -10.78 -17.77 7.74
N ALA A 211 -11.26 -16.54 8.02
CA ALA A 211 -10.83 -15.73 9.15
C ALA A 211 -11.02 -16.46 10.48
N GLY A 212 -12.17 -17.13 10.66
CA GLY A 212 -12.44 -17.96 11.84
C GLY A 212 -11.39 -19.04 12.04
N THR A 213 -11.00 -19.74 10.96
CA THR A 213 -9.93 -20.76 11.00
C THR A 213 -8.58 -20.14 11.37
N LEU A 214 -8.18 -19.04 10.70
CA LEU A 214 -6.89 -18.38 10.94
C LEU A 214 -6.75 -17.86 12.38
N LEU A 215 -7.81 -17.28 12.94
CA LEU A 215 -7.82 -16.77 14.32
C LEU A 215 -7.87 -17.90 15.35
N ALA A 216 -8.55 -19.02 15.06
CA ALA A 216 -8.60 -20.18 15.95
C ALA A 216 -7.23 -20.88 16.06
N THR A 217 -6.52 -21.08 14.94
CA THR A 217 -5.18 -21.69 14.91
C THR A 217 -4.17 -20.91 15.77
N ARG A 218 -4.32 -19.58 15.84
CA ARG A 218 -3.49 -18.72 16.68
C ARG A 218 -3.74 -18.91 18.19
N SER A 219 -4.97 -19.24 18.59
CA SER A 219 -5.31 -19.43 20.01
C SER A 219 -4.76 -20.74 20.58
N ALA A 220 -4.27 -21.64 19.71
CA ALA A 220 -3.74 -22.95 20.08
C ALA A 220 -2.21 -23.01 20.19
N GLN A 221 -1.50 -21.92 19.85
CA GLN A 221 -0.04 -21.77 19.97
C GLN A 221 0.31 -20.87 21.16
#